data_AF-A0A7J3TN49-F1
#
_entry.id   AF-A0A7J3TN49-F1
#
_cell.length_a   1.000
_cell.length_b   1.000
_cell.length_c   1.000
_cell.angle_alpha   90.00
_cell.angle_beta   90.00
_cell.angle_gamma   90.00
#
_symmetry.space_group_name_H-M   'P 1'
#
loop_
_entity.id
_entity.type
_entity.pdbx_description
1 polymer ?
#
loop_
_entity_poly.entity_id
_entity_poly.type
_entity_poly.pdbx_seq_one_letter_code
_entity_poly.pdbx_strand_id
1 'polypeptide(L)'
;MRVYVGTFDEEEAEEVADDLRKAGIKVELRHAIDLDVEGSYYVEGKLSELKKKFGDKFKEIEEVEEHFAKAREFFHEGIKTREFEEKFLDAVMPERKKFEEIRKFLREKTKGLKSVRDAAKVFDEAAEKFGRENTEEYMLQFIDEIHYMNFIHSLLERNGIEYKGDVMKGQIADDPLVKVYVEAKGEEADEEGVRYEYVVFVRKTVDVYASMIDLLFEVKRLEEIVNKKGRYAHLLFAADLMARFLDGIEGKKDLEAFMDEMGEIKDEDGTIFVSRAAMNEIFEALEKADLIKIKKGKIVRRQRG
;
A
#
# COMPACT_ATOMS: atom_id res chain seq x y z
N MET A 1 1.42 -22.66 18.04
CA MET A 1 1.90 -21.55 17.17
C MET A 1 0.75 -21.05 16.31
N ARG A 2 0.79 -19.77 15.93
CA ARG A 2 -0.13 -19.17 14.96
C ARG A 2 0.65 -18.64 13.77
N VAL A 3 0.04 -18.67 12.60
CA VAL A 3 0.59 -18.12 11.36
C VAL A 3 0.01 -16.73 11.17
N TYR A 4 0.86 -15.75 10.89
CA TYR A 4 0.43 -14.41 10.56
C TYR A 4 -0.23 -14.42 9.17
N VAL A 5 -1.45 -13.89 9.10
CA VAL A 5 -2.25 -13.83 7.86
C VAL A 5 -2.06 -12.49 7.17
N GLY A 6 -2.01 -11.41 7.93
CA GLY A 6 -1.91 -10.04 7.44
C GLY A 6 -2.37 -9.01 8.47
N THR A 7 -2.09 -7.74 8.16
CA THR A 7 -2.59 -6.56 8.87
C THR A 7 -3.68 -5.94 8.00
N PHE A 8 -4.83 -5.67 8.60
CA PHE A 8 -6.00 -5.16 7.89
C PHE A 8 -6.63 -4.00 8.68
N ASP A 9 -7.55 -3.27 8.04
CA ASP A 9 -8.49 -2.46 8.80
C ASP A 9 -9.50 -3.35 9.55
N GLU A 10 -10.32 -2.74 10.40
CA GLU A 10 -11.23 -3.48 11.28
C GLU A 10 -12.32 -4.25 10.53
N GLU A 11 -12.83 -3.71 9.43
CA GLU A 11 -13.90 -4.36 8.65
C GLU A 11 -13.34 -5.55 7.86
N GLU A 12 -12.20 -5.35 7.19
CA GLU A 12 -11.54 -6.41 6.44
C GLU A 12 -11.00 -7.51 7.36
N ALA A 13 -10.47 -7.16 8.54
CA ALA A 13 -10.00 -8.15 9.52
C ALA A 13 -11.11 -9.09 9.98
N GLU A 14 -12.32 -8.58 10.22
CA GLU A 14 -13.47 -9.43 10.57
C GLU A 14 -13.92 -10.28 9.39
N GLU A 15 -13.90 -9.77 8.15
CA GLU A 15 -14.19 -10.59 6.96
C GLU A 15 -13.20 -11.75 6.84
N VAL A 16 -11.91 -11.46 6.99
CA VAL A 16 -10.85 -12.48 6.98
C VAL A 16 -11.06 -13.50 8.10
N ALA A 17 -11.34 -13.02 9.32
CA ALA A 17 -11.54 -13.89 10.46
C ALA A 17 -12.75 -14.81 10.25
N ASP A 18 -13.84 -14.28 9.71
CA ASP A 18 -15.05 -15.05 9.41
C ASP A 18 -14.84 -16.09 8.33
N ASP A 19 -14.11 -15.78 7.26
CA ASP A 19 -13.74 -16.76 6.23
C ASP A 19 -13.01 -17.96 6.87
N LEU A 20 -11.98 -17.68 7.67
CA LEU A 20 -11.15 -18.71 8.30
C LEU A 20 -11.92 -19.50 9.38
N ARG A 21 -12.72 -18.81 10.21
CA ARG A 21 -13.59 -19.45 11.21
C ARG A 21 -14.60 -20.38 10.55
N LYS A 22 -15.17 -20.02 9.40
CA LYS A 22 -16.09 -20.88 8.62
C LYS A 22 -15.39 -22.12 8.07
N ALA A 23 -14.10 -22.06 7.77
CA ALA A 23 -13.29 -23.24 7.45
C ALA A 23 -12.95 -24.10 8.68
N GLY A 24 -13.28 -23.67 9.90
CA GLY A 24 -12.93 -24.39 11.13
C GLY A 24 -11.56 -24.01 11.70
N ILE A 25 -10.92 -22.96 11.16
CA ILE A 25 -9.61 -22.49 11.59
C ILE A 25 -9.80 -21.47 12.71
N LYS A 26 -9.18 -21.69 13.88
CA LYS A 26 -9.21 -20.69 14.96
C LYS A 26 -8.39 -19.47 14.56
N VAL A 27 -8.95 -18.30 14.83
CA VAL A 27 -8.34 -17.00 14.52
C VAL A 27 -8.13 -16.20 15.81
N GLU A 28 -7.00 -15.53 15.91
CA GLU A 28 -6.73 -14.48 16.89
C GLU A 28 -6.63 -13.14 16.17
N LEU A 29 -7.31 -12.13 16.71
CA LEU A 29 -7.21 -10.74 16.26
C LEU A 29 -6.40 -9.95 17.27
N ARG A 30 -5.42 -9.19 16.81
CA ARG A 30 -4.63 -8.28 17.65
C ARG A 30 -4.75 -6.86 17.11
N HIS A 31 -5.35 -5.99 17.89
CA HIS A 31 -5.49 -4.59 17.54
C HIS A 31 -4.20 -3.85 17.84
N ALA A 32 -3.79 -3.01 16.90
CA ALA A 32 -2.67 -2.10 17.04
C ALA A 32 -3.07 -0.69 16.57
N ILE A 33 -2.27 0.27 16.99
CA ILE A 33 -2.25 1.60 16.37
C ILE A 33 -0.99 1.63 15.52
N ASP A 34 -1.20 1.76 14.22
CA ASP A 34 -0.14 2.00 13.27
C ASP A 34 0.11 3.50 13.17
N LEU A 35 1.39 3.88 13.25
CA LEU A 35 1.86 5.25 13.20
C LEU A 35 2.84 5.36 12.03
N ASP A 36 2.36 5.94 10.95
CA ASP A 36 3.21 6.28 9.82
C ASP A 36 3.55 7.77 9.92
N VAL A 37 4.85 8.06 9.94
CA VAL A 37 5.39 9.41 10.18
C VAL A 37 6.20 9.80 8.96
N GLU A 38 5.64 10.70 8.17
CA GLU A 38 6.35 11.36 7.09
C GLU A 38 6.82 12.71 7.58
N GLY A 39 8.01 13.13 7.15
CA GLY A 39 8.52 14.45 7.50
C GLY A 39 9.17 15.12 6.32
N SER A 40 8.98 16.43 6.22
CA SER A 40 9.40 17.21 5.06
C SER A 40 9.94 18.55 5.48
N TYR A 41 11.01 18.97 4.82
CA TYR A 41 11.56 20.32 4.95
C TYR A 41 10.77 21.27 4.06
N TYR A 42 10.53 22.48 4.54
CA TYR A 42 9.83 23.51 3.79
C TYR A 42 10.33 24.92 4.13
N VAL A 43 10.16 25.81 3.17
CA VAL A 43 10.25 27.26 3.36
C VAL A 43 8.88 27.89 3.14
N GLU A 44 8.58 28.96 3.88
CA GLU A 44 7.27 29.60 3.83
C GLU A 44 7.41 31.11 3.92
N GLY A 45 6.73 31.83 3.03
CA GLY A 45 6.83 33.27 2.93
C GLY A 45 6.26 33.80 1.62
N LYS A 46 6.43 35.10 1.40
CA LYS A 46 6.11 35.72 0.11
C LYS A 46 7.07 35.20 -0.95
N LEU A 47 6.53 34.84 -2.12
CA LEU A 47 7.31 34.24 -3.21
C LEU A 47 8.52 35.12 -3.59
N SER A 48 8.33 36.44 -3.64
CA SER A 48 9.41 37.40 -3.93
C SER A 48 10.56 37.35 -2.89
N GLU A 49 10.23 37.19 -1.62
CA GLU A 49 11.19 37.09 -0.51
C GLU A 49 11.90 35.73 -0.53
N LEU A 50 11.16 34.65 -0.75
CA LEU A 50 11.72 33.31 -0.85
C LEU A 50 12.68 33.20 -2.02
N LYS A 51 12.33 33.72 -3.20
CA LYS A 51 13.20 33.76 -4.37
C LYS A 51 14.51 34.49 -4.08
N LYS A 52 14.43 35.65 -3.42
CA LYS A 52 15.63 36.42 -3.06
C LYS A 52 16.53 35.68 -2.07
N LYS A 53 15.95 34.94 -1.13
CA LYS A 53 16.70 34.26 -0.06
C LYS A 53 17.22 32.88 -0.48
N PHE A 54 16.47 32.17 -1.31
CA PHE A 54 16.63 30.74 -1.55
C PHE A 54 16.55 30.33 -3.03
N GLY A 55 16.27 31.25 -3.98
CA GLY A 55 16.04 30.91 -5.38
C GLY A 55 17.21 30.17 -6.04
N ASP A 56 18.45 30.52 -5.69
CA ASP A 56 19.65 29.83 -6.21
C ASP A 56 19.88 28.44 -5.58
N LYS A 57 19.13 28.09 -4.53
CA LYS A 57 19.31 26.87 -3.74
C LYS A 57 18.23 25.82 -4.00
N PHE A 58 16.98 26.26 -4.03
CA PHE A 58 15.81 25.38 -4.15
C PHE A 58 15.07 25.71 -5.45
N LYS A 59 15.19 24.81 -6.42
CA LYS A 59 14.53 24.94 -7.74
C LYS A 59 13.02 24.90 -7.63
N GLU A 60 12.51 24.24 -6.60
CA GLU A 60 11.09 24.14 -6.27
C GLU A 60 10.45 25.52 -6.08
N ILE A 61 11.23 26.55 -5.70
CA ILE A 61 10.74 27.93 -5.60
C ILE A 61 10.50 28.53 -6.99
N GLU A 62 11.41 28.28 -7.94
CA GLU A 62 11.25 28.70 -9.33
C GLU A 62 10.06 27.98 -9.99
N GLU A 63 9.91 26.68 -9.74
CA GLU A 63 8.76 25.90 -10.23
C GLU A 63 7.43 26.48 -9.73
N VAL A 64 7.33 26.84 -8.45
CA VAL A 64 6.13 27.48 -7.90
C VAL A 64 5.87 28.84 -8.56
N GLU A 65 6.89 29.63 -8.86
CA GLU A 65 6.72 30.89 -9.60
C GLU A 65 6.16 30.66 -11.01
N GLU A 66 6.70 29.67 -11.74
CA GLU A 66 6.20 29.28 -13.05
C GLU A 66 4.75 28.79 -12.99
N HIS A 67 4.38 28.02 -11.97
CA HIS A 67 3.01 27.58 -11.74
C HIS A 67 2.06 28.77 -11.53
N PHE A 68 2.44 29.76 -10.71
CA PHE A 68 1.62 30.96 -10.52
C PHE A 68 1.53 31.80 -11.80
N ALA A 69 2.61 31.91 -12.57
CA ALA A 69 2.58 32.58 -13.86
C ALA A 69 1.60 31.89 -14.83
N LYS A 70 1.65 30.56 -14.93
CA LYS A 70 0.71 29.78 -15.75
C LYS A 70 -0.72 29.85 -15.25
N ALA A 71 -0.93 29.82 -13.93
CA ALA A 71 -2.26 29.95 -13.37
C ALA A 71 -2.89 31.30 -13.74
N ARG A 72 -2.11 32.40 -13.72
CA ARG A 72 -2.58 33.74 -14.15
C ARG A 72 -2.91 33.81 -15.65
N GLU A 73 -2.26 33.04 -16.51
CA GLU A 73 -2.59 32.99 -17.94
C GLU A 73 -4.00 32.45 -18.19
N PHE A 74 -4.45 31.48 -17.39
CA PHE A 74 -5.73 30.78 -17.61
C PHE A 74 -6.84 31.22 -16.67
N PHE A 75 -6.52 31.79 -15.52
CA PHE A 75 -7.50 32.23 -14.54
C PHE A 75 -8.16 33.56 -14.94
N HIS A 76 -9.48 33.61 -14.79
CA HIS A 76 -10.24 34.86 -14.74
C HIS A 76 -11.41 34.69 -13.78
N GLU A 77 -11.89 35.80 -13.20
CA GLU A 77 -13.04 35.80 -12.29
C GLU A 77 -14.22 35.01 -12.89
N GLY A 78 -14.73 34.04 -12.13
CA GLY A 78 -15.88 33.21 -12.52
C GLY A 78 -15.56 32.07 -13.50
N ILE A 79 -14.28 31.77 -13.78
CA ILE A 79 -13.92 30.57 -14.56
C ILE A 79 -14.45 29.30 -13.89
N LYS A 80 -14.90 28.33 -14.69
CA LYS A 80 -15.25 27.02 -14.17
C LYS A 80 -14.00 26.28 -13.70
N THR A 81 -14.06 25.69 -12.52
CA THR A 81 -12.94 24.97 -11.88
C THR A 81 -12.34 23.93 -12.81
N ARG A 82 -13.19 23.09 -13.42
CA ARG A 82 -12.75 22.09 -14.39
C ARG A 82 -12.14 22.69 -15.67
N GLU A 83 -12.64 23.83 -16.13
CA GLU A 83 -12.06 24.50 -17.30
C GLU A 83 -10.66 25.04 -16.99
N PHE A 84 -10.46 25.61 -15.81
CA PHE A 84 -9.15 26.02 -15.33
C PHE A 84 -8.21 24.83 -15.21
N GLU A 85 -8.61 23.76 -14.51
CA GLU A 85 -7.83 22.53 -14.34
C GLU A 85 -7.38 21.93 -15.67
N GLU A 86 -8.29 21.80 -16.65
CA GLU A 86 -7.97 21.22 -17.96
C GLU A 86 -6.93 22.08 -18.71
N LYS A 87 -7.11 23.40 -18.77
CA LYS A 87 -6.16 24.31 -19.44
C LYS A 87 -4.81 24.36 -18.74
N PHE A 88 -4.81 24.44 -17.41
CA PHE A 88 -3.60 24.55 -16.61
C PHE A 88 -2.76 23.29 -16.72
N LEU A 89 -3.35 22.11 -16.50
CA LEU A 89 -2.67 20.83 -16.63
C LEU A 89 -2.15 20.58 -18.05
N ASP A 90 -2.88 20.97 -19.08
CA ASP A 90 -2.41 20.82 -20.46
C ASP A 90 -1.18 21.69 -20.78
N ALA A 91 -0.94 22.76 -20.01
CA ALA A 91 0.21 23.63 -20.17
C ALA A 91 1.44 23.15 -19.37
N VAL A 92 1.23 22.61 -18.17
CA VAL A 92 2.32 22.19 -17.26
C VAL A 92 2.66 20.70 -17.33
N MET A 93 1.73 19.87 -17.82
CA MET A 93 1.88 18.42 -18.01
C MET A 93 1.44 18.02 -19.43
N PRO A 94 2.10 18.51 -20.49
CA PRO A 94 1.68 18.28 -21.87
C PRO A 94 1.67 16.79 -22.27
N GLU A 95 2.51 15.97 -21.63
CA GLU A 95 2.60 14.53 -21.84
C GLU A 95 1.29 13.80 -21.55
N ARG A 96 0.43 14.35 -20.67
CA ARG A 96 -0.88 13.75 -20.35
C ARG A 96 -1.79 13.53 -21.55
N LYS A 97 -1.56 14.28 -22.63
CA LYS A 97 -2.31 14.16 -23.89
C LYS A 97 -2.14 12.79 -24.54
N LYS A 98 -1.04 12.06 -24.23
CA LYS A 98 -0.85 10.68 -24.69
C LYS A 98 -1.96 9.73 -24.26
N PHE A 99 -2.69 10.07 -23.19
CA PHE A 99 -3.75 9.24 -22.62
C PHE A 99 -5.17 9.77 -22.86
N GLU A 100 -5.38 10.70 -23.80
CA GLU A 100 -6.71 11.27 -24.04
C GLU A 100 -7.78 10.20 -24.33
N GLU A 101 -7.44 9.18 -25.13
CA GLU A 101 -8.37 8.11 -25.48
C GLU A 101 -8.77 7.25 -24.28
N ILE A 102 -7.79 6.88 -23.43
CA ILE A 102 -8.02 6.12 -22.19
C ILE A 102 -8.87 6.95 -21.23
N ARG A 103 -8.51 8.22 -21.04
CA ARG A 103 -9.24 9.15 -20.18
C ARG A 103 -10.69 9.33 -20.65
N LYS A 104 -10.93 9.44 -21.95
CA LYS A 104 -12.29 9.54 -22.51
C LYS A 104 -13.09 8.26 -22.25
N PHE A 105 -12.49 7.10 -22.53
CA PHE A 105 -13.11 5.80 -22.29
C PHE A 105 -13.52 5.64 -20.82
N LEU A 106 -12.60 5.91 -19.89
CA LEU A 106 -12.87 5.79 -18.47
C LEU A 106 -13.91 6.82 -18.01
N ARG A 107 -13.84 8.07 -18.46
CA ARG A 107 -14.85 9.09 -18.12
C ARG A 107 -16.26 8.74 -18.62
N GLU A 108 -16.37 8.00 -19.71
CA GLU A 108 -17.67 7.54 -20.22
C GLU A 108 -18.19 6.33 -19.44
N LYS A 109 -17.31 5.35 -19.18
CA LYS A 109 -17.66 4.07 -18.53
C LYS A 109 -17.82 4.16 -17.01
N THR A 110 -17.19 5.14 -16.38
CA THR A 110 -17.28 5.34 -14.92
C THR A 110 -18.46 6.22 -14.49
N LYS A 111 -19.21 6.81 -15.43
CA LYS A 111 -20.39 7.63 -15.11
C LYS A 111 -21.45 6.80 -14.38
N GLY A 112 -21.77 7.23 -13.16
CA GLY A 112 -22.84 6.63 -12.37
C GLY A 112 -22.47 5.29 -11.71
N LEU A 113 -21.20 4.91 -11.72
CA LEU A 113 -20.73 3.78 -10.92
C LEU A 113 -20.96 4.04 -9.43
N LYS A 114 -21.31 2.98 -8.70
CA LYS A 114 -21.64 3.04 -7.28
C LYS A 114 -20.72 2.20 -6.40
N SER A 115 -19.81 1.42 -7.00
CA SER A 115 -18.92 0.53 -6.26
C SER A 115 -17.52 0.49 -6.86
N VAL A 116 -16.53 0.27 -5.99
CA VAL A 116 -15.13 0.05 -6.37
C VAL A 116 -14.98 -1.18 -7.27
N ARG A 117 -15.81 -2.22 -7.07
CA ARG A 117 -15.80 -3.42 -7.91
C ARG A 117 -16.20 -3.13 -9.35
N ASP A 118 -17.15 -2.23 -9.57
CA ASP A 118 -17.53 -1.85 -10.92
C ASP A 118 -16.44 -0.99 -11.59
N ALA A 119 -15.75 -0.15 -10.81
CA ALA A 119 -14.60 0.61 -11.29
C ALA A 119 -13.44 -0.32 -11.70
N ALA A 120 -13.18 -1.38 -10.92
CA ALA A 120 -12.16 -2.38 -11.25
C ALA A 120 -12.46 -3.12 -12.57
N LYS A 121 -13.72 -3.47 -12.83
CA LYS A 121 -14.09 -4.08 -14.12
C LYS A 121 -13.87 -3.14 -15.29
N VAL A 122 -14.21 -1.86 -15.13
CA VAL A 122 -13.97 -0.85 -16.18
C VAL A 122 -12.48 -0.66 -16.43
N PHE A 123 -11.65 -0.80 -15.39
CA PHE A 123 -10.20 -0.81 -15.52
C PHE A 123 -9.70 -2.03 -16.30
N ASP A 124 -10.19 -3.24 -15.99
CA ASP A 124 -9.86 -4.45 -16.75
C ASP A 124 -10.24 -4.30 -18.25
N GLU A 125 -11.43 -3.75 -18.54
CA GLU A 125 -11.86 -3.44 -19.91
C GLU A 125 -10.91 -2.44 -20.61
N ALA A 126 -10.40 -1.44 -19.88
CA ALA A 126 -9.42 -0.50 -20.42
C ALA A 126 -8.08 -1.18 -20.70
N ALA A 127 -7.61 -2.03 -19.78
CA ALA A 127 -6.38 -2.80 -19.93
C ALA A 127 -6.44 -3.76 -21.13
N GLU A 128 -7.58 -4.41 -21.37
CA GLU A 128 -7.80 -5.24 -22.56
C GLU A 128 -7.78 -4.41 -23.86
N LYS A 129 -8.36 -3.22 -23.84
CA LYS A 129 -8.50 -2.38 -25.03
C LYS A 129 -7.23 -1.61 -25.40
N PHE A 130 -6.55 -1.03 -24.41
CA PHE A 130 -5.44 -0.10 -24.62
C PHE A 130 -4.07 -0.70 -24.25
N GLY A 131 -4.06 -1.93 -23.72
CA GLY A 131 -2.88 -2.58 -23.17
C GLY A 131 -2.74 -2.29 -21.68
N ARG A 132 -2.36 -3.33 -20.93
CA ARG A 132 -2.23 -3.25 -19.46
C ARG A 132 -1.20 -2.20 -19.02
N GLU A 133 -0.02 -2.23 -19.62
CA GLU A 133 1.06 -1.27 -19.34
C GLU A 133 0.63 0.18 -19.57
N ASN A 134 0.05 0.50 -20.74
CA ASN A 134 -0.46 1.84 -21.04
C ASN A 134 -1.56 2.29 -20.06
N THR A 135 -2.40 1.36 -19.62
CA THR A 135 -3.50 1.66 -18.69
C THR A 135 -2.96 1.89 -17.28
N GLU A 136 -1.95 1.14 -16.86
CA GLU A 136 -1.22 1.35 -15.60
C GLU A 136 -0.46 2.67 -15.61
N GLU A 137 0.25 3.02 -16.70
CA GLU A 137 0.89 4.33 -16.85
C GLU A 137 -0.12 5.49 -16.78
N TYR A 138 -1.29 5.33 -17.41
CA TYR A 138 -2.35 6.33 -17.31
C TYR A 138 -2.82 6.53 -15.86
N MET A 139 -2.93 5.46 -15.07
CA MET A 139 -3.34 5.57 -13.68
C MET A 139 -2.31 6.33 -12.85
N LEU A 140 -1.02 6.06 -13.06
CA LEU A 140 0.05 6.81 -12.42
C LEU A 140 -0.05 8.30 -12.77
N GLN A 141 -0.14 8.63 -14.08
CA GLN A 141 -0.35 10.01 -14.52
C GLN A 141 -1.60 10.64 -13.90
N PHE A 142 -2.71 9.91 -13.82
CA PHE A 142 -3.96 10.42 -13.26
C PHE A 142 -3.84 10.71 -11.75
N ILE A 143 -3.13 9.86 -11.00
CA ILE A 143 -2.83 10.09 -9.59
C ILE A 143 -1.94 11.32 -9.43
N ASP A 144 -0.91 11.45 -10.25
CA ASP A 144 0.00 12.61 -10.25
C ASP A 144 -0.77 13.91 -10.52
N GLU A 145 -1.67 13.90 -11.52
CA GLU A 145 -2.55 15.04 -11.81
C GLU A 145 -3.42 15.44 -10.62
N ILE A 146 -3.99 14.47 -9.89
CA ILE A 146 -4.82 14.74 -8.71
C ILE A 146 -3.96 15.37 -7.60
N HIS A 147 -2.83 14.77 -7.28
CA HIS A 147 -1.94 15.28 -6.23
C HIS A 147 -1.45 16.69 -6.55
N TYR A 148 -1.03 16.89 -7.80
CA TYR A 148 -0.55 18.17 -8.28
C TYR A 148 -1.64 19.24 -8.28
N MET A 149 -2.86 18.93 -8.76
CA MET A 149 -3.96 19.89 -8.69
C MET A 149 -4.39 20.20 -7.26
N ASN A 150 -4.38 19.23 -6.35
CA ASN A 150 -4.67 19.49 -4.93
C ASN A 150 -3.67 20.49 -4.34
N PHE A 151 -2.38 20.34 -4.66
CA PHE A 151 -1.34 21.29 -4.26
C PHE A 151 -1.61 22.69 -4.82
N ILE A 152 -1.90 22.80 -6.12
CA ILE A 152 -2.19 24.09 -6.78
C ILE A 152 -3.45 24.74 -6.21
N HIS A 153 -4.53 23.98 -6.01
CA HIS A 153 -5.77 24.51 -5.44
C HIS A 153 -5.56 25.03 -4.01
N SER A 154 -4.79 24.31 -3.18
CA SER A 154 -4.41 24.75 -1.83
C SER A 154 -3.62 26.07 -1.87
N LEU A 155 -2.66 26.19 -2.80
CA LEU A 155 -1.91 27.44 -3.00
C LEU A 155 -2.81 28.60 -3.44
N LEU A 156 -3.70 28.38 -4.40
CA LEU A 156 -4.63 29.40 -4.90
C LEU A 156 -5.61 29.84 -3.82
N GLU A 157 -6.17 28.89 -3.06
CA GLU A 157 -7.11 29.18 -1.96
C GLU A 157 -6.47 30.05 -0.89
N ARG A 158 -5.27 29.67 -0.46
CA ARG A 158 -4.47 30.43 0.51
C ARG A 158 -4.16 31.86 0.04
N ASN A 159 -4.22 32.10 -1.27
CA ASN A 159 -3.92 33.37 -1.91
C ASN A 159 -5.16 34.12 -2.44
N GLY A 160 -6.34 33.83 -1.89
CA GLY A 160 -7.54 34.64 -2.10
C GLY A 160 -8.45 34.16 -3.23
N ILE A 161 -8.24 32.95 -3.75
CA ILE A 161 -9.20 32.30 -4.64
C ILE A 161 -10.24 31.53 -3.82
N GLU A 162 -11.52 31.81 -4.05
CA GLU A 162 -12.65 31.13 -3.43
C GLU A 162 -13.34 30.20 -4.45
N TYR A 163 -13.69 28.98 -4.03
CA TYR A 163 -14.48 28.05 -4.82
C TYR A 163 -15.96 28.15 -4.43
N LYS A 164 -16.81 28.63 -5.35
CA LYS A 164 -18.26 28.78 -5.13
C LYS A 164 -19.02 27.87 -6.09
N GLY A 165 -19.32 26.65 -5.66
CA GLY A 165 -19.91 25.65 -6.53
C GLY A 165 -18.86 25.15 -7.54
N ASP A 166 -19.14 25.23 -8.83
CA ASP A 166 -18.22 24.82 -9.89
C ASP A 166 -17.34 25.95 -10.42
N VAL A 167 -17.40 27.17 -9.86
CA VAL A 167 -16.63 28.33 -10.31
C VAL A 167 -15.62 28.83 -9.29
N MET A 168 -14.53 29.40 -9.79
CA MET A 168 -13.47 30.04 -9.02
C MET A 168 -13.65 31.56 -9.04
N LYS A 169 -13.48 32.21 -7.89
CA LYS A 169 -13.59 33.68 -7.72
C LYS A 169 -12.39 34.24 -6.99
N GLY A 170 -12.11 35.52 -7.14
CA GLY A 170 -10.98 36.21 -6.54
C GLY A 170 -9.94 36.63 -7.57
N GLN A 171 -8.75 36.96 -7.09
CA GLN A 171 -7.63 37.35 -7.92
C GLN A 171 -6.38 36.65 -7.41
N ILE A 172 -5.62 36.04 -8.32
CA ILE A 172 -4.33 35.46 -7.99
C ILE A 172 -3.38 36.62 -7.61
N ALA A 173 -2.90 36.61 -6.37
CA ALA A 173 -1.98 37.63 -5.87
C ALA A 173 -0.71 37.73 -6.74
N ASP A 174 -0.20 38.96 -6.95
CA ASP A 174 1.05 39.19 -7.68
C ASP A 174 2.26 38.62 -6.94
N ASP A 175 2.23 38.69 -5.61
CA ASP A 175 3.22 38.11 -4.70
C ASP A 175 2.54 37.16 -3.70
N PRO A 176 2.35 35.88 -4.10
CA PRO A 176 1.61 34.92 -3.28
C PRO A 176 2.41 34.51 -2.04
N LEU A 177 1.69 34.22 -0.96
CA LEU A 177 2.21 33.52 0.22
C LEU A 177 2.24 32.02 -0.10
N VAL A 178 3.43 31.43 -0.14
CA VAL A 178 3.61 30.03 -0.54
C VAL A 178 4.35 29.26 0.55
N LYS A 179 4.06 27.97 0.60
CA LYS A 179 4.83 26.99 1.36
C LYS A 179 5.41 26.03 0.33
N VAL A 180 6.73 26.00 0.24
CA VAL A 180 7.47 25.20 -0.74
C VAL A 180 8.21 24.11 0.01
N TYR A 181 7.88 22.86 -0.28
CA TYR A 181 8.64 21.72 0.21
C TYR A 181 9.95 21.63 -0.58
N VAL A 182 11.05 21.43 0.12
CA VAL A 182 12.39 21.49 -0.46
C VAL A 182 13.19 20.27 -0.03
N GLU A 183 14.06 19.80 -0.92
CA GLU A 183 15.04 18.79 -0.55
C GLU A 183 16.18 19.42 0.28
N ALA A 184 16.06 19.38 1.61
CA ALA A 184 17.12 19.76 2.54
C ALA A 184 17.56 18.58 3.41
N LYS A 185 18.81 18.60 3.91
CA LYS A 185 19.39 17.50 4.71
C LYS A 185 20.14 18.02 5.93
N GLY A 186 19.80 17.49 7.11
CA GLY A 186 20.60 17.62 8.33
C GLY A 186 20.93 19.06 8.72
N GLU A 187 22.19 19.33 9.07
CA GLU A 187 22.67 20.64 9.55
C GLU A 187 22.47 21.77 8.52
N GLU A 188 22.43 21.48 7.22
CA GLU A 188 22.18 22.48 6.17
C GLU A 188 20.76 23.08 6.26
N ALA A 189 19.77 22.31 6.72
CA ALA A 189 18.41 22.81 6.91
C ALA A 189 18.31 23.80 8.09
N ASP A 190 19.03 23.49 9.18
CA ASP A 190 19.03 24.27 10.42
C ASP A 190 19.74 25.63 10.23
N GLU A 191 20.85 25.66 9.49
CA GLU A 191 21.61 26.89 9.21
C GLU A 191 20.89 27.85 8.25
N GLU A 192 20.02 27.32 7.39
CA GLU A 192 19.35 28.10 6.34
C GLU A 192 17.97 28.65 6.76
N GLY A 193 17.49 28.28 7.94
CA GLY A 193 16.16 28.64 8.44
C GLY A 193 15.04 27.96 7.67
N VAL A 194 15.31 26.76 7.15
CA VAL A 194 14.31 25.84 6.59
C VAL A 194 13.58 25.20 7.75
N ARG A 195 12.25 25.10 7.66
CA ARG A 195 11.42 24.49 8.71
C ARG A 195 11.22 23.02 8.40
N TYR A 196 10.99 22.22 9.43
CA TYR A 196 10.61 20.83 9.29
C TYR A 196 9.21 20.62 9.85
N GLU A 197 8.41 19.79 9.20
CA GLU A 197 7.14 19.33 9.76
C GLU A 197 6.97 17.84 9.63
N TYR A 198 6.10 17.31 10.49
CA TYR A 198 5.68 15.93 10.49
C TYR A 198 4.22 15.84 10.04
N VAL A 199 3.96 14.96 9.10
CA VAL A 199 2.62 14.44 8.81
C VAL A 199 2.55 13.07 9.46
N VAL A 200 1.66 12.94 10.46
CA VAL A 200 1.49 11.69 11.21
C VAL A 200 0.16 11.07 10.82
N PHE A 201 0.21 9.94 10.13
CA PHE A 201 -0.97 9.12 9.87
C PHE A 201 -1.14 8.12 11.01
N VAL A 202 -2.22 8.30 11.77
CA VAL A 202 -2.59 7.40 12.87
C VAL A 202 -3.75 6.53 12.39
N ARG A 203 -3.52 5.22 12.26
CA ARG A 203 -4.55 4.27 11.79
C ARG A 203 -4.72 3.15 12.79
N LYS A 204 -5.97 2.75 13.03
CA LYS A 204 -6.24 1.51 13.76
C LYS A 204 -6.07 0.35 12.79
N THR A 205 -5.26 -0.61 13.16
CA THR A 205 -5.03 -1.82 12.37
C THR A 205 -5.29 -3.06 13.21
N VAL A 206 -5.55 -4.18 12.54
CA VAL A 206 -5.81 -5.46 13.18
C VAL A 206 -4.96 -6.52 12.49
N ASP A 207 -4.02 -7.09 13.25
CA ASP A 207 -3.26 -8.25 12.82
C ASP A 207 -4.09 -9.51 13.01
N VAL A 208 -4.23 -10.28 11.94
CA VAL A 208 -4.95 -11.55 11.95
C VAL A 208 -3.95 -12.69 12.01
N TYR A 209 -4.16 -13.61 12.95
CA TYR A 209 -3.36 -14.81 13.11
C TYR A 209 -4.24 -16.07 13.04
N ALA A 210 -3.83 -17.05 12.23
CA ALA A 210 -4.50 -18.33 12.10
C ALA A 210 -3.82 -19.43 12.93
N SER A 211 -4.60 -20.31 13.53
CA SER A 211 -4.10 -21.48 14.25
C SER A 211 -3.43 -22.44 13.28
N MET A 212 -2.13 -22.60 13.44
CA MET A 212 -1.32 -23.40 12.53
C MET A 212 -1.80 -24.86 12.51
N ILE A 213 -2.12 -25.46 13.66
CA ILE A 213 -2.61 -26.84 13.74
C ILE A 213 -3.95 -27.02 13.03
N ASP A 214 -4.84 -26.04 13.09
CA ASP A 214 -6.13 -26.14 12.39
C ASP A 214 -5.93 -26.05 10.87
N LEU A 215 -4.93 -25.29 10.37
CA LEU A 215 -4.59 -25.28 8.95
C LEU A 215 -4.26 -26.69 8.43
N LEU A 216 -3.50 -27.47 9.21
CA LEU A 216 -3.13 -28.85 8.86
C LEU A 216 -4.35 -29.79 8.81
N PHE A 217 -5.36 -29.58 9.66
CA PHE A 217 -6.55 -30.44 9.70
C PHE A 217 -7.65 -30.01 8.72
N GLU A 218 -7.74 -28.73 8.42
CA GLU A 218 -8.79 -28.16 7.57
C GLU A 218 -8.30 -27.83 6.15
N VAL A 219 -7.19 -28.44 5.69
CA VAL A 219 -6.56 -28.19 4.38
C VAL A 219 -7.58 -28.16 3.24
N LYS A 220 -8.50 -29.13 3.17
CA LYS A 220 -9.51 -29.19 2.10
C LYS A 220 -10.43 -27.96 2.08
N ARG A 221 -10.86 -27.49 3.25
CA ARG A 221 -11.70 -26.28 3.35
C ARG A 221 -10.89 -25.02 3.07
N LEU A 222 -9.62 -25.02 3.47
CA LEU A 222 -8.69 -23.94 3.14
C LEU A 222 -8.46 -23.83 1.63
N GLU A 223 -8.29 -24.96 0.92
CA GLU A 223 -8.18 -25.00 -0.55
C GLU A 223 -9.42 -24.39 -1.23
N GLU A 224 -10.62 -24.72 -0.76
CA GLU A 224 -11.86 -24.13 -1.28
C GLU A 224 -11.91 -22.60 -1.14
N ILE A 225 -11.42 -22.08 -0.01
CA ILE A 225 -11.35 -20.64 0.23
C ILE A 225 -10.29 -20.01 -0.66
N VAL A 226 -9.10 -20.59 -0.78
CA VAL A 226 -7.99 -20.07 -1.60
C VAL A 226 -8.37 -20.00 -3.07
N ASN A 227 -9.05 -21.03 -3.58
CA ASN A 227 -9.55 -21.07 -4.96
C ASN A 227 -10.53 -19.94 -5.27
N LYS A 228 -11.27 -19.45 -4.26
CA LYS A 228 -12.17 -18.29 -4.40
C LYS A 228 -11.47 -16.96 -4.11
N LYS A 229 -10.50 -16.97 -3.19
CA LYS A 229 -9.82 -15.80 -2.63
C LYS A 229 -8.32 -16.11 -2.52
N GLY A 230 -7.55 -15.73 -3.55
CA GLY A 230 -6.12 -16.05 -3.64
C GLY A 230 -5.25 -15.52 -2.48
N ARG A 231 -5.73 -14.53 -1.71
CA ARG A 231 -5.00 -13.92 -0.58
C ARG A 231 -4.54 -14.91 0.50
N TYR A 232 -5.16 -16.09 0.58
CA TYR A 232 -4.85 -17.12 1.59
C TYR A 232 -3.82 -18.18 1.16
N ALA A 233 -3.24 -18.07 -0.04
CA ALA A 233 -2.35 -19.11 -0.59
C ALA A 233 -1.16 -19.44 0.34
N HIS A 234 -0.62 -18.44 1.03
CA HIS A 234 0.47 -18.63 2.00
C HIS A 234 0.09 -19.53 3.19
N LEU A 235 -1.21 -19.63 3.55
CA LEU A 235 -1.68 -20.53 4.60
C LEU A 235 -1.70 -21.99 4.14
N LEU A 236 -1.98 -22.26 2.86
CA LEU A 236 -1.82 -23.60 2.29
C LEU A 236 -0.37 -24.03 2.30
N PHE A 237 0.54 -23.11 1.93
CA PHE A 237 1.98 -23.36 2.02
C PHE A 237 2.41 -23.72 3.45
N ALA A 238 1.92 -22.98 4.46
CA ALA A 238 2.20 -23.31 5.85
C ALA A 238 1.66 -24.70 6.26
N ALA A 239 0.48 -25.08 5.75
CA ALA A 239 -0.09 -26.41 5.99
C ALA A 239 0.74 -27.52 5.34
N ASP A 240 1.12 -27.34 4.07
CA ASP A 240 1.99 -28.28 3.33
C ASP A 240 3.34 -28.44 4.02
N LEU A 241 3.96 -27.33 4.44
CA LEU A 241 5.24 -27.37 5.16
C LEU A 241 5.15 -28.26 6.42
N MET A 242 4.11 -28.11 7.25
CA MET A 242 3.94 -28.99 8.41
C MET A 242 3.68 -30.44 8.03
N ALA A 243 2.92 -30.69 6.96
CA ALA A 243 2.68 -32.04 6.48
C ALA A 243 4.01 -32.71 6.10
N ARG A 244 4.89 -31.99 5.37
CA ARG A 244 6.25 -32.45 5.05
C ARG A 244 7.08 -32.76 6.31
N PHE A 245 7.02 -31.90 7.34
CA PHE A 245 7.67 -32.17 8.63
C PHE A 245 7.14 -33.43 9.31
N LEU A 246 5.83 -33.69 9.26
CA LEU A 246 5.23 -34.90 9.84
C LEU A 246 5.57 -36.16 9.04
N ASP A 247 5.55 -36.08 7.73
CA ASP A 247 5.81 -37.20 6.84
C ASP A 247 7.30 -37.56 6.82
N GLY A 248 8.18 -36.58 7.00
CA GLY A 248 9.61 -36.80 7.17
C GLY A 248 9.98 -37.57 8.46
N ILE A 249 9.07 -37.70 9.43
CA ILE A 249 9.29 -38.44 10.68
C ILE A 249 8.84 -39.90 10.51
N GLU A 250 9.71 -40.69 9.89
CA GLU A 250 9.57 -42.15 9.84
C GLU A 250 10.27 -42.82 11.02
N GLY A 251 9.52 -43.58 11.81
CA GLY A 251 10.06 -44.28 12.97
C GLY A 251 10.61 -43.32 14.03
N LYS A 252 11.77 -43.66 14.59
CA LYS A 252 12.45 -42.88 15.63
C LYS A 252 13.71 -42.26 15.05
N LYS A 253 13.70 -40.94 14.87
CA LYS A 253 14.82 -40.17 14.31
C LYS A 253 15.60 -39.41 15.40
N ASP A 254 16.85 -39.10 15.09
CA ASP A 254 17.61 -38.09 15.81
C ASP A 254 17.08 -36.69 15.48
N LEU A 255 16.82 -35.87 16.50
CA LEU A 255 16.19 -34.57 16.29
C LEU A 255 17.11 -33.60 15.54
N GLU A 256 18.38 -33.55 15.91
CA GLU A 256 19.34 -32.62 15.30
C GLU A 256 19.59 -32.97 13.84
N ALA A 257 19.83 -34.26 13.55
CA ALA A 257 19.98 -34.72 12.16
C ALA A 257 18.72 -34.45 11.32
N PHE A 258 17.53 -34.63 11.91
CA PHE A 258 16.28 -34.34 11.22
C PHE A 258 16.07 -32.83 10.98
N MET A 259 16.49 -31.98 11.91
CA MET A 259 16.47 -30.53 11.71
C MET A 259 17.42 -30.09 10.59
N ASP A 260 18.60 -30.70 10.49
CA ASP A 260 19.53 -30.42 9.40
C ASP A 260 18.96 -30.88 8.05
N GLU A 261 18.27 -32.03 8.01
CA GLU A 261 17.53 -32.51 6.82
C GLU A 261 16.41 -31.54 6.39
N MET A 262 15.62 -31.06 7.35
CA MET A 262 14.44 -30.22 7.08
C MET A 262 14.76 -28.72 6.95
N GLY A 263 16.00 -28.31 7.24
CA GLY A 263 16.43 -26.92 7.12
C GLY A 263 16.49 -26.42 5.67
N GLU A 264 16.69 -27.34 4.71
CA GLU A 264 16.71 -27.07 3.27
C GLU A 264 15.89 -28.13 2.52
N ILE A 265 14.64 -27.81 2.19
CA ILE A 265 13.73 -28.71 1.47
C ILE A 265 13.73 -28.34 -0.01
N LYS A 266 14.15 -29.27 -0.87
CA LYS A 266 14.17 -29.07 -2.33
C LYS A 266 12.92 -29.67 -2.96
N ASP A 267 12.29 -28.92 -3.87
CA ASP A 267 11.21 -29.40 -4.72
C ASP A 267 11.42 -28.99 -6.19
N GLU A 268 10.45 -29.31 -7.05
CA GLU A 268 10.51 -29.02 -8.49
C GLU A 268 10.49 -27.51 -8.78
N ASP A 269 9.92 -26.72 -7.86
CA ASP A 269 9.67 -25.28 -8.01
C ASP A 269 10.73 -24.41 -7.29
N GLY A 270 11.58 -24.99 -6.44
CA GLY A 270 12.68 -24.30 -5.80
C GLY A 270 13.23 -24.97 -4.54
N THR A 271 13.77 -24.14 -3.65
CA THR A 271 14.33 -24.56 -2.36
C THR A 271 13.68 -23.75 -1.25
N ILE A 272 13.11 -24.43 -0.25
CA ILE A 272 12.54 -23.86 0.96
C ILE A 272 13.59 -23.91 2.07
N PHE A 273 13.94 -22.76 2.63
CA PHE A 273 14.83 -22.67 3.78
C PHE A 273 14.01 -22.42 5.06
N VAL A 274 14.17 -23.29 6.05
CA VAL A 274 13.48 -23.18 7.34
C VAL A 274 14.50 -22.91 8.45
N SER A 275 14.34 -21.79 9.15
CA SER A 275 15.25 -21.47 10.25
C SER A 275 15.08 -22.45 11.42
N ARG A 276 16.16 -22.70 12.17
CA ARG A 276 16.10 -23.55 13.38
C ARG A 276 15.09 -23.06 14.40
N ALA A 277 14.92 -21.74 14.53
CA ALA A 277 13.90 -21.16 15.41
C ALA A 277 12.48 -21.52 14.95
N ALA A 278 12.18 -21.39 13.65
CA ALA A 278 10.89 -21.77 13.09
C ALA A 278 10.62 -23.27 13.22
N MET A 279 11.63 -24.12 12.99
CA MET A 279 11.52 -25.57 13.18
C MET A 279 11.15 -25.94 14.62
N ASN A 280 11.81 -25.31 15.61
CA ASN A 280 11.51 -25.55 17.02
C ASN A 280 10.05 -25.20 17.36
N GLU A 281 9.54 -24.07 16.87
CA GLU A 281 8.15 -23.67 17.07
C GLU A 281 7.17 -24.60 16.36
N ILE A 282 7.52 -25.11 15.17
CA ILE A 282 6.74 -26.13 14.45
C ILE A 282 6.66 -27.40 15.30
N PHE A 283 7.80 -27.90 15.78
CA PHE A 283 7.82 -29.10 16.63
C PHE A 283 7.06 -28.91 17.94
N GLU A 284 7.18 -27.76 18.59
CA GLU A 284 6.42 -27.48 19.81
C GLU A 284 4.90 -27.48 19.53
N ALA A 285 4.48 -26.92 18.39
CA ALA A 285 3.08 -26.95 17.99
C ALA A 285 2.59 -28.38 17.71
N LEU A 286 3.37 -29.18 16.96
CA LEU A 286 3.04 -30.57 16.64
C LEU A 286 3.01 -31.46 17.90
N GLU A 287 3.92 -31.23 18.86
CA GLU A 287 3.97 -31.95 20.13
C GLU A 287 2.77 -31.57 21.03
N LYS A 288 2.43 -30.28 21.12
CA LYS A 288 1.22 -29.81 21.83
C LYS A 288 -0.08 -30.39 21.23
N ALA A 289 -0.09 -30.65 19.92
CA ALA A 289 -1.20 -31.30 19.23
C ALA A 289 -1.18 -32.85 19.34
N ASP A 290 -0.24 -33.42 20.10
CA ASP A 290 -0.02 -34.86 20.27
C ASP A 290 0.27 -35.61 18.95
N LEU A 291 0.76 -34.93 17.92
CA LEU A 291 1.11 -35.52 16.62
C LEU A 291 2.51 -36.14 16.62
N ILE A 292 3.39 -35.63 17.46
CA ILE A 292 4.76 -36.12 17.63
C ILE A 292 5.08 -36.25 19.12
N LYS A 293 6.23 -36.86 19.41
CA LYS A 293 6.82 -36.92 20.75
C LYS A 293 8.31 -36.70 20.67
N ILE A 294 8.82 -35.75 21.44
CA ILE A 294 10.25 -35.48 21.56
C ILE A 294 10.71 -35.96 22.94
N LYS A 295 11.70 -36.87 22.96
CA LYS A 295 12.26 -37.37 24.22
C LYS A 295 13.72 -37.74 24.05
N LYS A 296 14.58 -37.17 24.90
CA LYS A 296 16.04 -37.44 24.93
C LYS A 296 16.70 -37.26 23.54
N GLY A 297 16.44 -36.14 22.87
CA GLY A 297 17.01 -35.82 21.55
C GLY A 297 16.46 -36.67 20.39
N LYS A 298 15.37 -37.40 20.61
CA LYS A 298 14.74 -38.25 19.60
C LYS A 298 13.32 -37.78 19.32
N ILE A 299 12.93 -37.78 18.06
CA ILE A 299 11.59 -37.44 17.58
C ILE A 299 10.91 -38.69 17.01
N VAL A 300 9.62 -38.85 17.32
CA VAL A 300 8.79 -39.97 16.86
C VAL A 300 7.40 -39.44 16.52
N ARG A 301 6.85 -39.84 15.39
CA ARG A 301 5.44 -39.58 15.03
C ARG A 301 4.52 -40.45 15.88
N ARG A 302 3.44 -39.87 16.41
CA ARG A 302 2.40 -40.68 17.06
C ARG A 302 1.47 -41.23 15.98
N GLN A 303 1.26 -42.55 15.97
CA GLN A 303 0.16 -43.12 15.20
C GLN A 303 -1.14 -42.70 15.90
N ARG A 304 -2.05 -42.04 15.16
CA ARG A 304 -3.43 -41.91 15.61
C ARG A 304 -4.01 -43.32 15.74
N GLY A 305 -4.47 -43.67 16.94
CA GLY A 305 -5.40 -44.79 17.12
C GLY A 305 -6.76 -44.47 16.54
#